data_AF-A0A093ZQ49-F1
#
_entry.id   AF-A0A093ZQ49-F1
#
_cell.length_a   1.000
_cell.length_b   1.000
_cell.length_c   1.000
_cell.angle_alpha   90.00
_cell.angle_beta   90.00
_cell.angle_gamma   90.00
#
_symmetry.space_group_name_H-M   'P 1'
#
loop_
_entity.id
_entity.type
_entity.pdbx_description
1 polymer ?
#
loop_
_entity_poly.entity_id
_entity_poly.type
_entity_poly.pdbx_seq_one_letter_code
_entity_poly.pdbx_strand_id
1 'polypeptide(L)'
;MKQHRCGTDIGFPLEACRHLEVRHHESPQKVVLSSADAQIVSDEFIMRFQTWTLVPWNRSDTFVEQLAKEDYMHDICVHGRLAGYPDGSKVTDHMISRVTLLENGEDCQTRLFQCPYCYMDYMVDAKDFGEQGFAVITTKWVNFGPGRESPDIKWRCHGTRYKDRLDVNDAACHGGEIRADFESQAEPSLEDLTSDNERRLFSTRKRRAITRAPDGRIWRWSGGARWFLDPPNSNPSIWERWLW
;
A
#
# COMPACT_ATOMS: atom_id res chain seq x y z
N MET A 1 -0.41 -15.96 9.02
CA MET A 1 -1.65 -16.54 9.59
C MET A 1 -1.55 -18.02 9.97
N LYS A 2 -1.38 -18.97 9.04
CA LYS A 2 -1.22 -20.39 9.42
C LYS A 2 -0.07 -20.66 10.40
N GLN A 3 1.08 -19.98 10.23
CA GLN A 3 2.17 -20.03 11.22
C GLN A 3 1.88 -19.27 12.52
N HIS A 4 1.04 -18.23 12.46
CA HIS A 4 0.65 -17.48 13.67
C HIS A 4 -0.34 -18.29 14.53
N ARG A 5 -1.24 -19.09 13.92
CA ARG A 5 -2.22 -19.93 14.63
C ARG A 5 -1.81 -21.39 14.84
N CYS A 6 -1.04 -21.96 13.92
CA CYS A 6 -0.68 -23.38 13.90
C CYS A 6 0.84 -23.60 13.85
N GLY A 7 1.64 -22.54 14.02
CA GLY A 7 3.08 -22.64 14.20
C GLY A 7 3.44 -22.83 15.66
N THR A 8 4.74 -22.69 15.98
CA THR A 8 5.25 -22.76 17.35
C THR A 8 4.57 -21.76 18.27
N ASP A 9 4.47 -22.07 19.57
CA ASP A 9 3.83 -21.25 20.63
C ASP A 9 4.32 -19.79 20.73
N ILE A 10 5.40 -19.45 20.03
CA ILE A 10 6.03 -18.13 19.97
C ILE A 10 5.34 -17.21 18.92
N GLY A 11 4.40 -17.73 18.12
CA GLY A 11 3.73 -16.97 17.07
C GLY A 11 4.64 -16.63 15.88
N PHE A 12 4.20 -15.71 15.01
CA PHE A 12 4.99 -15.19 13.88
C PHE A 12 5.41 -13.75 14.21
N PRO A 13 6.72 -13.41 14.16
CA PRO A 13 7.18 -12.07 14.50
C PRO A 13 6.64 -11.04 13.50
N LEU A 14 5.88 -10.06 13.97
CA LEU A 14 5.30 -9.00 13.14
C LEU A 14 6.39 -8.13 12.50
N GLU A 15 7.60 -8.12 13.08
CA GLU A 15 8.79 -7.49 12.53
C GLU A 15 9.17 -8.07 11.16
N ALA A 16 8.84 -9.33 10.87
CA ALA A 16 9.05 -9.92 9.56
C ALA A 16 8.16 -9.31 8.47
N CYS A 17 7.06 -8.65 8.86
CA CYS A 17 6.21 -7.88 7.96
C CYS A 17 6.67 -6.42 7.81
N ARG A 18 7.64 -5.97 8.61
CA ARG A 18 8.20 -4.61 8.46
C ARG A 18 9.04 -4.53 7.20
N HIS A 19 8.72 -3.55 6.37
CA HIS A 19 9.35 -3.37 5.07
C HIS A 19 9.68 -1.90 4.82
N LEU A 20 10.80 -1.64 4.16
CA LEU A 20 11.16 -0.35 3.60
C LEU A 20 11.97 -0.60 2.32
N GLU A 21 11.53 0.00 1.22
CA GLU A 21 12.22 -0.02 -0.06
C GLU A 21 12.21 1.38 -0.68
N VAL A 22 13.30 1.77 -1.32
CA VAL A 22 13.40 3.00 -2.13
C VAL A 22 13.88 2.61 -3.52
N ARG A 23 13.10 2.98 -4.54
CA ARG A 23 13.39 2.74 -5.95
C ARG A 23 13.56 4.05 -6.69
N HIS A 24 14.61 4.13 -7.49
CA HIS A 24 14.83 5.23 -8.41
C HIS A 24 14.51 4.73 -9.81
N HIS A 25 13.58 5.39 -10.47
CA HIS A 25 13.26 5.16 -11.87
C HIS A 25 13.92 6.26 -12.69
N GLU A 26 14.65 5.89 -13.74
CA GLU A 26 15.29 6.83 -14.66
C GLU A 26 14.31 7.31 -15.73
N SER A 27 13.36 6.46 -16.12
CA SER A 27 12.28 6.79 -17.05
C SER A 27 10.98 6.09 -16.62
N PRO A 28 9.93 6.83 -16.21
CA PRO A 28 9.96 8.26 -15.86
C PRO A 28 10.87 8.52 -14.66
N GLN A 29 11.45 9.73 -14.58
CA GLN A 29 12.28 10.16 -13.46
C GLN A 29 11.40 10.32 -12.22
N LYS A 30 11.38 9.30 -11.37
CA LYS A 30 10.63 9.29 -10.11
C LYS A 30 11.37 8.51 -9.03
N VAL A 31 11.15 8.90 -7.78
CA VAL A 31 11.59 8.13 -6.62
C VAL A 31 10.37 7.55 -5.93
N VAL A 32 10.34 6.24 -5.76
CA VAL A 32 9.26 5.53 -5.08
C VAL A 32 9.79 4.98 -3.78
N LEU A 33 9.25 5.43 -2.65
CA LEU A 33 9.49 4.83 -1.34
C LEU A 33 8.27 4.03 -0.93
N SER A 34 8.46 2.78 -0.55
CA SER A 34 7.40 1.90 -0.04
C SER A 34 7.77 1.40 1.34
N SER A 35 6.85 1.52 2.29
CA SER A 35 6.98 0.96 3.63
C SER A 35 5.77 0.12 3.99
N ALA A 36 5.98 -0.88 4.85
CA ALA A 36 4.88 -1.63 5.46
C ALA A 36 5.20 -1.96 6.91
N ASP A 37 4.16 -2.09 7.72
CA ASP A 37 4.19 -2.67 9.05
C ASP A 37 2.87 -3.42 9.32
N ALA A 38 2.85 -4.19 10.39
CA ALA A 38 1.74 -5.08 10.70
C ALA A 38 1.48 -5.14 12.19
N GLN A 39 0.22 -5.37 12.54
CA GLN A 39 -0.27 -5.51 13.89
C GLN A 39 -1.33 -6.61 13.95
N ILE A 40 -1.55 -7.12 15.16
CA ILE A 40 -2.71 -7.94 15.48
C ILE A 40 -3.58 -7.12 16.43
N VAL A 41 -4.77 -6.75 15.98
CA VAL A 41 -5.73 -5.95 16.76
C VAL A 41 -6.99 -6.78 16.93
N SER A 42 -7.42 -7.03 18.16
CA SER A 42 -8.63 -7.83 18.43
C SER A 42 -8.65 -9.18 17.70
N ASP A 43 -7.51 -9.89 17.69
CA ASP A 43 -7.29 -11.17 16.97
C ASP A 43 -7.30 -11.07 15.43
N GLU A 44 -7.35 -9.86 14.85
CA GLU A 44 -7.33 -9.60 13.42
C GLU A 44 -5.92 -9.20 12.95
N PHE A 45 -5.41 -9.82 11.88
CA PHE A 45 -4.13 -9.42 11.30
C PHE A 45 -4.33 -8.27 10.33
N ILE A 46 -3.80 -7.10 10.69
CA ILE A 46 -3.94 -5.87 9.90
C ILE A 46 -2.54 -5.39 9.49
N MET A 47 -2.40 -4.98 8.23
CA MET A 47 -1.16 -4.38 7.74
C MET A 47 -1.40 -2.96 7.24
N ARG A 48 -0.48 -2.06 7.57
CA ARG A 48 -0.44 -0.72 7.00
C ARG A 48 0.69 -0.65 5.97
N PHE A 49 0.38 -0.05 4.84
CA PHE A 49 1.33 0.22 3.77
C PHE A 49 1.32 1.71 3.46
N GLN A 50 2.48 2.30 3.23
CA GLN A 50 2.61 3.67 2.76
C GLN A 50 3.54 3.71 1.55
N THR A 51 3.11 4.36 0.47
CA THR A 51 3.92 4.54 -0.74
C THR A 51 3.99 6.03 -1.07
N TRP A 52 5.21 6.52 -1.23
CA TRP A 52 5.52 7.87 -1.70
C TRP A 52 6.01 7.78 -3.12
N THR A 53 5.47 8.60 -4.01
CA THR A 53 5.95 8.77 -5.38
C THR A 53 6.36 10.22 -5.59
N LEU A 54 7.67 10.48 -5.48
CA LEU A 54 8.29 11.79 -5.68
C LEU A 54 8.59 12.02 -7.16
N VAL A 55 8.14 13.15 -7.68
CA VAL A 55 8.31 13.55 -9.08
C VAL A 55 8.72 15.04 -9.14
N PRO A 56 9.66 15.42 -10.02
CA PRO A 56 9.98 16.82 -10.27
C PRO A 56 8.77 17.64 -10.74
N TRP A 57 8.68 18.91 -10.32
CA TRP A 57 7.56 19.80 -10.71
C TRP A 57 7.44 20.03 -12.21
N ASN A 58 8.55 20.14 -12.94
CA ASN A 58 8.54 20.28 -14.39
C ASN A 58 7.96 19.06 -15.14
N ARG A 59 7.51 18.03 -14.42
CA ARG A 59 6.85 16.84 -14.92
C ARG A 59 5.44 16.65 -14.36
N SER A 60 4.85 17.62 -13.66
CA SER A 60 3.53 17.45 -13.06
C SER A 60 2.46 17.07 -14.11
N ASP A 61 2.39 17.79 -15.22
CA ASP A 61 1.49 17.48 -16.35
C ASP A 61 1.70 16.06 -16.87
N THR A 62 2.95 15.67 -17.11
CA THR A 62 3.29 14.32 -17.58
C THR A 62 2.90 13.26 -16.56
N PHE A 63 3.05 13.53 -15.27
CA PHE A 63 2.69 12.62 -14.20
C PHE A 63 1.17 12.47 -14.09
N VAL A 64 0.41 13.57 -14.16
CA VAL A 64 -1.06 13.54 -14.20
C VAL A 64 -1.56 12.76 -15.42
N GLU A 65 -0.97 13.00 -16.60
CA GLU A 65 -1.28 12.22 -17.80
C GLU A 65 -0.95 10.73 -17.62
N GLN A 66 0.16 10.39 -16.96
CA GLN A 66 0.54 9.01 -16.68
C GLN A 66 -0.44 8.35 -15.69
N LEU A 67 -0.85 9.06 -14.64
CA LEU A 67 -1.88 8.57 -13.72
C LEU A 67 -3.19 8.26 -14.46
N ALA A 68 -3.58 9.10 -15.42
CA ALA A 68 -4.78 8.87 -16.22
C ALA A 68 -4.64 7.70 -17.22
N LYS A 69 -3.46 7.52 -17.84
CA LYS A 69 -3.20 6.47 -18.85
C LYS A 69 -2.88 5.11 -18.24
N GLU A 70 -2.21 5.08 -17.09
CA GLU A 70 -1.71 3.90 -16.38
C GLU A 70 -2.45 3.69 -15.05
N ASP A 71 -3.76 3.93 -15.05
CA ASP A 71 -4.60 3.85 -13.86
C ASP A 71 -4.48 2.51 -13.13
N TYR A 72 -4.41 1.41 -13.87
CA TYR A 72 -4.29 0.04 -13.37
C TYR A 72 -2.98 -0.24 -12.62
N MET A 73 -1.93 0.58 -12.79
CA MET A 73 -0.67 0.44 -12.06
C MET A 73 -0.70 1.08 -10.67
N HIS A 74 -1.67 1.96 -10.43
CA HIS A 74 -1.79 2.76 -9.20
C HIS A 74 -2.94 2.29 -8.30
N ASP A 75 -3.54 1.15 -8.65
CA ASP A 75 -4.59 0.51 -7.87
C ASP A 75 -4.12 0.14 -6.46
N ILE A 76 -4.89 0.55 -5.46
CA ILE A 76 -4.63 0.25 -4.05
C ILE A 76 -5.02 -1.21 -3.71
N CYS A 77 -5.99 -1.78 -4.44
CA CYS A 77 -6.39 -3.19 -4.39
C CYS A 77 -6.88 -3.69 -5.76
N VAL A 78 -7.02 -5.01 -5.92
CA VAL A 78 -7.47 -5.65 -7.18
C VAL A 78 -8.86 -5.20 -7.65
N HIS A 79 -9.69 -4.65 -6.76
CA HIS A 79 -11.05 -4.22 -7.08
C HIS A 79 -11.13 -2.88 -7.81
N GLY A 80 -10.16 -1.98 -7.60
CA GLY A 80 -10.07 -0.72 -8.34
C GLY A 80 -10.01 -0.96 -9.86
N ARG A 81 -9.26 -1.99 -10.26
CA ARG A 81 -9.09 -2.40 -11.66
C ARG A 81 -10.34 -2.94 -12.35
N LEU A 82 -11.17 -3.71 -11.62
CA LEU A 82 -12.10 -4.67 -12.24
C LEU A 82 -13.58 -4.36 -12.01
N ALA A 83 -13.89 -3.77 -10.85
CA ALA A 83 -15.26 -3.45 -10.48
C ALA A 83 -15.56 -1.95 -10.65
N GLY A 84 -14.52 -1.09 -10.56
CA GLY A 84 -14.71 0.34 -10.33
C GLY A 84 -15.28 0.59 -8.93
N TYR A 85 -15.09 1.79 -8.39
CA TYR A 85 -15.79 2.17 -7.16
C TYR A 85 -17.26 2.55 -7.49
N PRO A 86 -18.20 2.39 -6.55
CA PRO A 86 -19.63 2.66 -6.77
C PRO A 86 -19.95 4.06 -7.28
N ASP A 87 -19.14 5.05 -6.92
CA ASP A 87 -19.22 6.44 -7.35
C ASP A 87 -18.50 6.71 -8.68
N GLY A 88 -17.92 5.67 -9.28
CA GLY A 88 -17.12 5.74 -10.49
C GLY A 88 -15.74 6.36 -10.28
N SER A 89 -15.37 6.76 -9.06
CA SER A 89 -14.06 7.33 -8.80
C SER A 89 -12.98 6.25 -8.91
N LYS A 90 -11.78 6.66 -9.31
CA LYS A 90 -10.57 5.85 -9.24
C LYS A 90 -9.63 6.44 -8.20
N VAL A 91 -8.73 5.60 -7.70
CA VAL A 91 -7.64 6.08 -6.85
C VAL A 91 -6.83 7.16 -7.56
N THR A 92 -6.60 6.99 -8.86
CA THR A 92 -5.87 7.98 -9.67
C THR A 92 -6.60 9.31 -9.76
N ASP A 93 -7.93 9.34 -9.75
CA ASP A 93 -8.69 10.60 -9.72
C ASP A 93 -8.44 11.34 -8.41
N HIS A 94 -8.35 10.61 -7.30
CA HIS A 94 -7.96 11.17 -6.01
C HIS A 94 -6.51 11.66 -5.99
N MET A 95 -5.58 10.94 -6.62
CA MET A 95 -4.19 11.39 -6.77
C MET A 95 -4.10 12.67 -7.60
N ILE A 96 -4.74 12.70 -8.77
CA ILE A 96 -4.77 13.86 -9.67
C ILE A 96 -5.38 15.05 -8.93
N SER A 97 -6.52 14.86 -8.26
CA SER A 97 -7.15 15.91 -7.46
C SER A 97 -6.22 16.46 -6.37
N ARG A 98 -5.46 15.60 -5.68
CA ARG A 98 -4.49 16.07 -4.67
C ARG A 98 -3.33 16.85 -5.29
N VAL A 99 -2.83 16.45 -6.45
CA VAL A 99 -1.77 17.19 -7.17
C VAL A 99 -2.28 18.57 -7.60
N THR A 100 -3.46 18.64 -8.20
CA THR A 100 -4.06 19.93 -8.64
C THR A 100 -4.30 20.87 -7.46
N LEU A 101 -4.80 20.36 -6.33
CA LEU A 101 -4.99 21.18 -5.13
C LEU A 101 -3.66 21.69 -4.56
N LEU A 102 -2.62 20.84 -4.57
CA LEU A 102 -1.27 21.23 -4.17
C LEU A 102 -0.70 22.33 -5.09
N GLU A 103 -0.89 22.23 -6.41
CA GLU A 103 -0.49 23.24 -7.40
C GLU A 103 -1.18 24.59 -7.18
N ASN A 104 -2.45 24.57 -6.78
CA ASN A 104 -3.22 25.78 -6.48
C ASN A 104 -2.88 26.40 -5.12
N GLY A 105 -2.02 25.75 -4.31
CA GLY A 105 -1.75 26.17 -2.93
C GLY A 105 -2.94 26.01 -1.99
N GLU A 106 -3.87 25.11 -2.32
CA GLU A 106 -5.07 24.83 -1.54
C GLU A 106 -4.79 23.70 -0.54
N ASP A 107 -4.89 24.01 0.75
CA ASP A 107 -4.89 22.98 1.78
C ASP A 107 -6.27 22.31 1.83
N CYS A 108 -6.27 20.99 1.75
CA CYS A 108 -7.48 20.20 1.82
C CYS A 108 -7.30 19.05 2.79
N GLN A 109 -8.32 18.85 3.64
CA GLN A 109 -8.32 17.74 4.58
C GLN A 109 -8.16 16.41 3.85
N THR A 110 -7.18 15.63 4.28
CA THR A 110 -6.90 14.31 3.73
C THR A 110 -8.09 13.39 4.00
N ARG A 111 -8.71 12.90 2.91
CA ARG A 111 -9.90 12.06 2.98
C ARG A 111 -9.52 10.60 3.16
N LEU A 112 -10.30 9.91 3.99
CA LEU A 112 -10.23 8.47 4.18
C LEU A 112 -11.30 7.82 3.30
N PHE A 113 -10.90 6.78 2.59
CA PHE A 113 -11.73 6.01 1.66
C PHE A 113 -11.70 4.54 2.07
N GLN A 114 -12.69 3.78 1.62
CA GLN A 114 -12.80 2.36 1.90
C GLN A 114 -13.10 1.60 0.61
N CYS A 115 -12.54 0.40 0.46
CA CYS A 115 -12.94 -0.49 -0.64
C CYS A 115 -14.27 -1.17 -0.33
N PRO A 116 -15.26 -1.13 -1.23
CA PRO A 116 -16.56 -1.77 -0.99
C PRO A 116 -16.55 -3.28 -1.23
N TYR A 117 -15.42 -3.84 -1.66
CA TYR A 117 -15.27 -5.25 -2.04
C TYR A 117 -14.25 -5.99 -1.16
N CYS A 118 -13.44 -5.28 -0.38
CA CYS A 118 -12.54 -5.90 0.59
C CYS A 118 -12.37 -5.06 1.85
N TYR A 119 -11.82 -5.70 2.87
CA TYR A 119 -11.56 -5.10 4.17
C TYR A 119 -10.31 -4.22 4.12
N MET A 120 -10.45 -3.03 3.53
CA MET A 120 -9.35 -2.09 3.37
C MET A 120 -9.81 -0.64 3.44
N ASP A 121 -9.14 0.13 4.30
CA ASP A 121 -9.17 1.59 4.30
C ASP A 121 -7.96 2.14 3.54
N TYR A 122 -8.10 3.30 2.93
CA TYR A 122 -6.98 4.00 2.27
C TYR A 122 -7.14 5.51 2.26
N MET A 123 -6.03 6.21 2.11
CA MET A 123 -5.97 7.65 1.94
C MET A 123 -4.96 8.03 0.86
N VAL A 124 -5.19 9.18 0.24
CA VAL A 124 -4.30 9.79 -0.74
C VAL A 124 -3.98 11.20 -0.28
N ASP A 125 -2.69 11.52 -0.27
CA ASP A 125 -2.16 12.82 0.11
C ASP A 125 -1.13 13.28 -0.94
N ALA A 126 -0.76 14.55 -0.91
CA ALA A 126 0.31 15.10 -1.71
C ALA A 126 1.08 16.16 -0.91
N LYS A 127 2.41 16.19 -1.08
CA LYS A 127 3.29 17.11 -0.37
C LYS A 127 4.26 17.78 -1.33
N ASP A 128 4.40 19.09 -1.22
CA ASP A 128 5.36 19.90 -1.95
C ASP A 128 6.73 19.91 -1.24
N PHE A 129 7.80 19.78 -2.03
CA PHE A 129 9.20 19.86 -1.62
C PHE A 129 9.95 20.97 -2.38
N GLY A 130 9.24 21.96 -2.92
CA GLY A 130 9.83 23.09 -3.64
C GLY A 130 10.66 22.62 -4.84
N GLU A 131 11.93 23.02 -4.92
CA GLU A 131 12.80 22.67 -6.05
C GLU A 131 13.00 21.16 -6.26
N GLN A 132 12.77 20.33 -5.23
CA GLN A 132 12.88 18.89 -5.35
C GLN A 132 11.64 18.23 -5.99
N GLY A 133 10.56 18.98 -6.20
CA GLY A 133 9.31 18.49 -6.77
C GLY A 133 8.22 18.27 -5.72
N PHE A 134 7.30 17.37 -6.01
CA PHE A 134 6.20 16.99 -5.12
C PHE A 134 6.12 15.47 -4.99
N ALA A 135 5.56 14.98 -3.88
CA ALA A 135 5.28 13.56 -3.71
C ALA A 135 3.78 13.31 -3.54
N VAL A 136 3.27 12.31 -4.26
CA VAL A 136 1.96 11.71 -3.95
C VAL A 136 2.17 10.59 -2.95
N ILE A 137 1.37 10.60 -1.88
CA ILE A 137 1.45 9.66 -0.77
C ILE A 137 0.16 8.85 -0.77
N THR A 138 0.29 7.53 -0.82
CA THR A 138 -0.84 6.63 -0.59
C THR A 138 -0.59 5.84 0.67
N THR A 139 -1.58 5.83 1.58
CA THR A 139 -1.53 4.97 2.75
C THR A 139 -2.74 4.05 2.73
N LYS A 140 -2.57 2.76 3.03
CA LYS A 140 -3.67 1.81 3.12
C LYS A 140 -3.51 0.89 4.32
N TRP A 141 -4.64 0.51 4.91
CA TRP A 141 -4.76 -0.46 5.99
C TRP A 141 -5.57 -1.65 5.48
N VAL A 142 -4.96 -2.83 5.50
CA VAL A 142 -5.51 -4.06 4.93
C VAL A 142 -5.76 -5.05 6.05
N ASN A 143 -7.02 -5.38 6.31
CA ASN A 143 -7.38 -6.42 7.26
C ASN A 143 -7.42 -7.79 6.55
N PHE A 144 -6.52 -8.68 6.95
CA PHE A 144 -6.38 -10.03 6.42
C PHE A 144 -7.18 -11.08 7.19
N GLY A 145 -7.90 -10.67 8.22
CA GLY A 145 -8.72 -11.54 9.03
C GLY A 145 -7.96 -12.15 10.20
N PRO A 146 -8.71 -12.87 11.05
CA PRO A 146 -8.12 -13.57 12.16
C PRO A 146 -7.33 -14.80 11.70
N GLY A 147 -7.57 -15.33 10.51
CA GLY A 147 -6.84 -16.50 10.00
C GLY A 147 -7.31 -17.81 10.63
N ARG A 148 -8.53 -17.83 11.17
CA ARG A 148 -9.17 -19.01 11.78
C ARG A 148 -9.53 -20.07 10.73
N GLU A 149 -9.83 -19.61 9.52
CA GLU A 149 -10.10 -20.45 8.36
C GLU A 149 -8.91 -20.40 7.37
N SER A 150 -8.76 -21.45 6.56
CA SER A 150 -7.68 -21.56 5.58
C SER A 150 -8.24 -21.71 4.15
N PRO A 151 -8.25 -20.65 3.33
CA PRO A 151 -7.90 -19.26 3.66
C PRO A 151 -9.09 -18.49 4.23
N ASP A 152 -8.82 -17.62 5.20
CA ASP A 152 -9.77 -16.70 5.81
C ASP A 152 -10.52 -15.89 4.76
N ILE A 153 -11.81 -15.61 4.98
CA ILE A 153 -12.61 -14.86 4.02
C ILE A 153 -12.02 -13.47 3.77
N LYS A 154 -11.56 -12.75 4.81
CA LYS A 154 -10.96 -11.43 4.65
C LYS A 154 -9.67 -11.51 3.83
N TRP A 155 -8.86 -12.54 4.06
CA TRP A 155 -7.68 -12.83 3.24
C TRP A 155 -8.05 -13.10 1.77
N ARG A 156 -9.05 -13.94 1.52
CA ARG A 156 -9.47 -14.31 0.15
C ARG A 156 -9.95 -13.11 -0.64
N CYS A 157 -10.74 -12.23 -0.02
CA CYS A 157 -11.31 -11.06 -0.67
C CYS A 157 -10.25 -10.18 -1.34
N HIS A 158 -9.05 -10.04 -0.77
CA HIS A 158 -7.97 -9.25 -1.38
C HIS A 158 -7.38 -9.85 -2.67
N GLY A 159 -7.57 -11.15 -2.90
CA GLY A 159 -7.09 -11.84 -4.11
C GLY A 159 -8.20 -12.27 -5.07
N THR A 160 -9.46 -12.24 -4.65
CA THR A 160 -10.60 -12.62 -5.49
C THR A 160 -11.03 -11.47 -6.39
N ARG A 161 -11.27 -11.78 -7.66
CA ARG A 161 -11.83 -10.84 -8.64
C ARG A 161 -13.36 -10.79 -8.62
N TYR A 162 -13.99 -11.48 -7.66
CA TYR A 162 -15.42 -11.73 -7.67
C TYR A 162 -16.19 -10.47 -7.28
N LYS A 163 -17.26 -10.18 -8.02
CA LYS A 163 -18.03 -8.93 -8.01
C LYS A 163 -19.24 -8.95 -7.08
N ASP A 164 -19.43 -10.02 -6.32
CA ASP A 164 -20.47 -10.02 -5.31
C ASP A 164 -19.99 -9.03 -4.25
N ARG A 165 -20.65 -7.86 -4.20
CA ARG A 165 -20.51 -6.95 -3.08
C ARG A 165 -20.65 -7.83 -1.85
N LEU A 166 -19.62 -7.86 -1.01
CA LEU A 166 -19.86 -8.30 0.34
C LEU A 166 -21.04 -7.43 0.80
N ASP A 167 -22.14 -8.03 1.24
CA ASP A 167 -23.09 -7.32 2.08
C ASP A 167 -22.29 -6.96 3.35
N VAL A 168 -21.50 -5.90 3.28
CA VAL A 168 -20.73 -5.32 4.40
C VAL A 168 -21.70 -4.60 5.36
N ASN A 169 -22.98 -4.97 5.34
CA ASN A 169 -23.97 -4.63 6.35
C ASN A 169 -24.67 -5.95 6.70
N ASP A 170 -24.33 -6.56 7.82
CA ASP A 170 -25.20 -6.36 8.99
C ASP A 170 -24.50 -6.21 10.35
N ALA A 171 -23.19 -5.98 10.38
CA ALA A 171 -22.52 -5.57 11.61
C ALA A 171 -21.26 -4.72 11.33
N ALA A 172 -21.42 -3.41 11.48
CA ALA A 172 -20.37 -2.47 11.87
C ALA A 172 -19.04 -2.53 11.09
N CYS A 173 -19.00 -1.87 9.93
CA CYS A 173 -17.78 -1.22 9.47
C CYS A 173 -18.14 0.18 8.94
N HIS A 174 -18.32 1.13 9.85
CA HIS A 174 -18.25 2.55 9.49
C HIS A 174 -16.89 2.79 8.81
N GLY A 175 -16.89 3.52 7.69
CA GLY A 175 -15.65 3.80 6.96
C GLY A 175 -14.57 4.36 7.90
N GLY A 176 -13.39 3.74 7.91
CA GLY A 176 -12.29 4.13 8.77
C GLY A 176 -12.08 3.33 10.05
N GLU A 177 -12.92 2.34 10.36
CA GLU A 177 -12.72 1.47 11.53
C GLU A 177 -11.41 0.66 11.45
N ILE A 178 -11.01 0.17 10.28
CA ILE A 178 -9.76 -0.62 10.14
C ILE A 178 -8.55 0.26 10.44
N ARG A 179 -8.54 1.49 9.91
CA ARG A 179 -7.53 2.49 10.26
C ARG A 179 -7.58 2.82 11.74
N ALA A 180 -8.75 3.12 12.30
CA ALA A 180 -8.90 3.54 13.69
C ALA A 180 -8.38 2.46 14.65
N ASP A 181 -8.76 1.20 14.42
CA ASP A 181 -8.30 0.04 15.17
C ASP A 181 -6.79 -0.09 15.13
N PHE A 182 -6.19 -0.02 13.93
CA PHE A 182 -4.75 -0.11 13.74
C PHE A 182 -3.99 1.03 14.42
N GLU A 183 -4.42 2.28 14.19
CA GLU A 183 -3.72 3.47 14.67
C GLU A 183 -3.90 3.71 16.18
N SER A 184 -4.93 3.13 16.81
CA SER A 184 -5.14 3.22 18.27
C SER A 184 -4.00 2.63 19.10
N GLN A 185 -3.23 1.70 18.51
CA GLN A 185 -2.18 0.92 19.16
C GLN A 185 -0.86 0.95 18.37
N ALA A 186 -0.78 1.76 17.31
CA ALA A 186 0.34 1.75 16.39
C ALA A 186 1.62 2.37 16.96
N GLU A 187 2.68 1.57 16.97
CA GLU A 187 4.05 2.02 17.18
C GLU A 187 4.93 1.59 15.99
N PRO A 188 5.30 2.52 15.08
CA PRO A 188 5.08 3.97 15.12
C PRO A 188 3.68 4.42 14.69
N SER A 189 3.27 5.62 15.12
CA SER A 189 2.04 6.28 14.64
C SER A 189 2.13 6.60 13.13
N LEU A 190 1.00 6.88 12.47
CA LEU A 190 1.01 7.30 11.07
C LEU A 190 1.85 8.56 10.84
N GLU A 191 1.80 9.53 11.75
CA GLU A 191 2.56 10.78 11.65
C GLU A 191 4.06 10.53 11.77
N ASP A 192 4.47 9.70 12.72
CA ASP A 192 5.86 9.31 12.91
C ASP A 192 6.39 8.51 11.70
N LEU A 193 5.59 7.57 11.18
CA LEU A 193 5.92 6.81 9.97
C LEU A 193 6.09 7.75 8.78
N THR A 194 5.16 8.69 8.59
CA THR A 194 5.17 9.66 7.49
C THR A 194 6.41 10.55 7.58
N SER A 195 6.70 11.09 8.77
CA SER A 195 7.87 11.93 9.03
C SER A 195 9.19 11.16 8.81
N ASP A 196 9.23 9.90 9.22
CA ASP A 196 10.42 9.07 9.03
C ASP A 196 10.62 8.66 7.56
N ASN A 197 9.54 8.37 6.84
CA ASN A 197 9.57 8.09 5.41
C ASN A 197 10.00 9.32 4.61
N GLU A 198 9.54 10.52 4.96
CA GLU A 198 10.01 11.77 4.36
C GLU A 198 11.53 11.94 4.52
N ARG A 199 12.07 11.75 5.73
CA ARG A 199 13.53 11.79 5.95
C ARG A 199 14.27 10.73 5.12
N ARG A 200 13.68 9.55 4.99
CA ARG A 200 14.26 8.42 4.24
C ARG A 200 14.22 8.63 2.73
N LEU A 201 13.20 9.32 2.22
CA LEU A 201 12.99 9.62 0.80
C LEU A 201 14.20 10.36 0.21
N PHE A 202 14.74 11.32 0.95
CA PHE A 202 15.92 12.10 0.57
C PHE A 202 17.23 11.58 1.16
N SER A 203 17.18 10.53 1.98
CA SER A 203 18.40 9.96 2.53
C SER A 203 19.20 9.31 1.40
N THR A 204 20.46 9.72 1.24
CA THR A 204 21.43 9.18 0.26
C THR A 204 21.87 7.75 0.58
N ARG A 205 21.07 6.99 1.36
CA ARG A 205 21.37 5.60 1.69
C ARG A 205 21.44 4.84 0.37
N LYS A 206 22.69 4.46 0.02
CA LYS A 206 23.02 3.47 -1.01
C LYS A 206 21.93 2.41 -1.04
N ARG A 207 21.43 2.07 -2.23
CA ARG A 207 20.48 0.96 -2.50
C ARG A 207 20.53 -0.01 -1.32
N ARG A 208 19.55 0.06 -0.41
CA ARG A 208 19.51 -0.90 0.67
C ARG A 208 19.26 -2.24 -0.02
N ALA A 209 20.30 -3.07 -0.06
CA ALA A 209 20.16 -4.43 -0.51
C ALA A 209 18.97 -5.01 0.26
N ILE A 210 18.01 -5.55 -0.49
CA ILE A 210 16.83 -6.20 0.07
C ILE A 210 17.29 -7.08 1.23
N THR A 211 16.87 -6.75 2.45
CA THR A 211 17.23 -7.54 3.63
C THR A 211 16.55 -8.90 3.47
N ARG A 212 17.32 -9.91 3.08
CA ARG A 212 16.84 -11.29 3.08
C ARG A 212 16.55 -11.67 4.52
N ALA A 213 15.43 -12.35 4.77
CA ALA A 213 15.22 -13.01 6.04
C ALA A 213 16.38 -14.01 6.28
N PRO A 214 16.65 -14.42 7.54
CA PRO A 214 17.75 -15.35 7.86
C PRO A 214 17.72 -16.66 7.05
N ASP A 215 16.56 -17.02 6.50
CA ASP A 215 16.32 -18.16 5.63
C ASP A 215 16.62 -17.90 4.14
N GLY A 216 17.18 -16.73 3.80
CA GLY A 216 17.55 -16.33 2.45
C GLY A 216 16.39 -15.84 1.57
N ARG A 217 15.17 -15.73 2.11
CA ARG A 217 13.96 -15.42 1.35
C ARG A 217 13.66 -13.93 1.35
N ILE A 218 13.01 -13.48 0.28
CA ILE A 218 12.52 -12.11 0.13
C ILE A 218 11.00 -12.16 0.10
N TRP A 219 10.37 -11.44 1.02
CA TRP A 219 8.94 -11.18 0.98
C TRP A 219 8.68 -9.91 0.19
N ARG A 220 7.91 -10.00 -0.90
CA ARG A 220 7.51 -8.82 -1.69
C ARG A 220 6.00 -8.75 -1.86
N TRP A 221 5.47 -7.54 -1.87
CA TRP A 221 4.11 -7.23 -2.28
C TRP A 221 4.06 -7.04 -3.80
N SER A 222 3.17 -7.75 -4.50
CA SER A 222 2.97 -7.59 -5.96
C SER A 222 1.48 -7.54 -6.31
N GLY A 223 1.13 -6.60 -7.20
CA GLY A 223 -0.16 -6.57 -7.91
C GLY A 223 -1.40 -6.53 -7.03
N GLY A 224 -1.30 -6.02 -5.80
CA GLY A 224 -2.44 -5.86 -4.90
C GLY A 224 -3.01 -7.15 -4.30
N ALA A 225 -2.37 -8.30 -4.47
CA ALA A 225 -2.99 -9.59 -4.12
C ALA A 225 -2.10 -10.62 -3.41
N ARG A 226 -0.77 -10.47 -3.34
CA ARG A 226 0.06 -11.53 -2.74
C ARG A 226 1.40 -11.07 -2.18
N TRP A 227 1.67 -11.50 -0.95
CA TRP A 227 3.02 -11.70 -0.43
C TRP A 227 3.55 -13.02 -0.98
N PHE A 228 4.58 -12.98 -1.81
CA PHE A 228 5.29 -14.19 -2.22
C PHE A 228 6.70 -14.23 -1.65
N LEU A 229 7.18 -15.46 -1.57
CA LEU A 229 8.43 -15.86 -0.98
C LEU A 229 9.34 -16.25 -2.14
N ASP A 230 10.31 -15.41 -2.47
CA ASP A 230 11.24 -15.69 -3.56
C ASP A 230 12.11 -16.90 -3.19
N PRO A 231 12.09 -18.00 -3.95
CA PRO A 231 12.99 -19.12 -3.69
C PRO A 231 14.43 -18.73 -4.08
N PRO A 232 15.44 -19.22 -3.35
CA PRO A 232 16.83 -18.77 -3.50
C PRO A 232 17.48 -19.03 -4.87
N ASN A 233 16.84 -19.79 -5.77
CA ASN A 233 17.41 -20.25 -7.05
C ASN A 233 16.40 -20.26 -8.23
N SER A 234 15.31 -19.49 -8.20
CA SER A 234 14.50 -19.35 -9.41
C SER A 234 15.27 -18.52 -10.45
N ASN A 235 15.55 -19.11 -11.61
CA ASN A 235 15.82 -18.40 -12.87
C ASN A 235 14.89 -17.17 -12.95
N PRO A 236 15.33 -16.01 -13.50
CA PRO A 236 14.55 -14.78 -13.49
C PRO A 236 13.14 -15.12 -13.93
N SER A 237 12.26 -15.09 -12.93
CA SER A 237 10.90 -15.59 -13.08
C SER A 237 10.25 -14.86 -14.24
N ILE A 238 9.23 -15.49 -14.83
CA ILE A 238 8.32 -14.95 -15.87
C ILE A 238 7.92 -13.46 -15.68
N TRP A 239 8.14 -12.88 -14.51
CA TRP A 239 7.95 -11.49 -14.10
C TRP A 239 8.98 -10.47 -14.61
N GLU A 240 10.14 -10.87 -15.17
CA GLU A 240 10.99 -9.93 -15.96
C GLU A 240 10.38 -9.57 -17.32
N ARG A 241 9.34 -10.29 -17.79
CA ARG A 241 8.73 -10.06 -19.12
C ARG A 241 7.72 -8.91 -19.19
N TRP A 242 7.52 -8.16 -18.12
CA TRP A 242 6.61 -7.01 -18.07
C TRP A 242 7.33 -5.67 -17.84
N LEU A 243 8.63 -5.62 -18.15
CA LEU A 243 9.47 -4.41 -18.12
C LEU A 243 10.04 -4.08 -19.52
N TRP A 244 9.17 -4.16 -20.53
CA TRP A 244 9.25 -3.39 -21.77
C TRP A 244 7.91 -2.69 -21.97
#